data_AF-A0A0U3G387-F1
#
_entry.id   AF-A0A0U3G387-F1
#
_cell.length_a   1.000
_cell.length_b   1.000
_cell.length_c   1.000
_cell.angle_alpha   90.00
_cell.angle_beta   90.00
_cell.angle_gamma   90.00
#
_symmetry.space_group_name_H-M   'P 1'
#
loop_
_entity.id
_entity.type
_entity.pdbx_description
1 polymer ?
#
loop_
_entity_poly.entity_id
_entity_poly.type
_entity_poly.pdbx_seq_one_letter_code
_entity_poly.pdbx_strand_id
1 'polypeptide(L)'
;MRRARFVLSVADPRAESAGETLTGLVILRAGLPLPELQHEIRTVRGTFRPDFAWPAARVLLEFDGAVKYSGRYGAAPEVVVAERQREKELTNLGWRVLRTDWTTVTRRPRGAGRPAAPGTVRPPPAVGRE
;
A
#
# COMPACT_ATOMS: atom_id res chain seq x y z
N MET A 1 -13.90 13.15 0.35
CA MET A 1 -12.57 13.82 0.29
C MET A 1 -11.37 12.94 0.67
N ARG A 2 -11.49 11.85 1.45
CA ARG A 2 -10.34 11.01 1.85
C ARG A 2 -9.57 10.35 0.70
N ARG A 3 -10.26 9.79 -0.31
CA ARG A 3 -9.62 9.15 -1.47
C ARG A 3 -8.76 10.10 -2.31
N ALA A 4 -9.25 11.32 -2.58
CA ALA A 4 -8.49 12.31 -3.35
C ALA A 4 -7.19 12.72 -2.64
N ARG A 5 -7.24 12.93 -1.32
CA ARG A 5 -6.03 13.21 -0.52
C ARG A 5 -5.06 12.03 -0.50
N PHE A 6 -5.58 10.80 -0.40
CA PHE A 6 -4.76 9.60 -0.47
C PHE A 6 -4.06 9.45 -1.83
N VAL A 7 -4.79 9.66 -2.93
CA VAL A 7 -4.21 9.64 -4.28
C VAL A 7 -3.10 10.67 -4.39
N LEU A 8 -3.32 11.89 -3.88
CA LEU A 8 -2.30 12.93 -3.87
C LEU A 8 -1.09 12.54 -3.01
N SER A 9 -1.28 11.90 -1.85
CA SER A 9 -0.16 11.50 -0.99
C SER A 9 0.65 10.32 -1.52
N VAL A 10 0.05 9.40 -2.29
CA VAL A 10 0.81 8.33 -2.96
C VAL A 10 1.41 8.77 -4.30
N ALA A 11 0.86 9.83 -4.91
CA ALA A 11 1.41 10.48 -6.11
C ALA A 11 2.41 11.61 -5.78
N ASP A 12 2.55 11.97 -4.50
CA ASP A 12 3.58 12.86 -4.01
C ASP A 12 4.93 12.15 -4.18
N PRO A 13 5.97 12.78 -4.74
CA PRO A 13 7.33 12.24 -4.77
C PRO A 13 7.94 11.94 -3.38
N ARG A 14 7.21 12.24 -2.29
CA ARG A 14 7.47 11.77 -0.92
C ARG A 14 6.90 10.39 -0.58
N ALA A 15 6.09 9.77 -1.45
CA ALA A 15 6.06 8.31 -1.54
C ALA A 15 7.45 7.94 -2.09
N GLU A 16 8.31 7.42 -1.22
CA GLU A 16 9.76 7.42 -1.37
C GLU A 16 10.23 6.59 -2.59
N SER A 17 9.31 5.82 -3.19
CA SER A 17 9.56 5.10 -4.44
C SER A 17 8.31 4.96 -5.34
N ALA A 18 8.56 4.79 -6.65
CA ALA A 18 7.51 4.43 -7.62
C ALA A 18 6.75 3.14 -7.26
N GLY A 19 7.37 2.26 -6.47
CA GLY A 19 6.77 1.02 -5.97
C GLY A 19 5.69 1.27 -4.92
N GLU A 20 5.90 2.20 -4.00
CA GLU A 20 4.89 2.63 -3.04
C GLU A 20 3.69 3.27 -3.75
N THR A 21 3.93 4.18 -4.71
CA THR A 21 2.84 4.77 -5.52
C THR A 21 1.99 3.68 -6.18
N LEU A 22 2.63 2.69 -6.82
CA LEU A 22 1.92 1.59 -7.47
C LEU A 22 1.19 0.70 -6.47
N THR A 23 1.77 0.44 -5.31
CA THR A 23 1.12 -0.29 -4.20
C THR A 23 -0.14 0.42 -3.76
N GLY A 24 -0.08 1.74 -3.55
CA GLY A 24 -1.24 2.57 -3.24
C GLY A 24 -2.35 2.47 -4.29
N LEU A 25 -1.99 2.45 -5.58
CA LEU A 25 -2.96 2.24 -6.68
C LEU A 25 -3.57 0.84 -6.66
N VAL A 26 -2.81 -0.19 -6.34
CA VAL A 26 -3.32 -1.57 -6.20
C VAL A 26 -4.33 -1.65 -5.04
N ILE A 27 -3.99 -1.08 -3.88
CA ILE A 27 -4.89 -1.00 -2.70
C ILE A 27 -6.20 -0.31 -3.08
N LEU A 28 -6.13 0.83 -3.77
CA LEU A 28 -7.31 1.57 -4.24
C LEU A 28 -8.17 0.75 -5.19
N ARG A 29 -7.57 0.11 -6.20
CA ARG A 29 -8.28 -0.70 -7.19
C ARG A 29 -8.91 -1.95 -6.58
N ALA A 30 -8.27 -2.52 -5.55
CA ALA A 30 -8.80 -3.67 -4.81
C ALA A 30 -9.98 -3.32 -3.89
N GLY A 31 -10.30 -2.03 -3.72
CA GLY A 31 -11.41 -1.59 -2.87
C GLY A 31 -11.16 -1.78 -1.38
N LEU A 32 -9.90 -1.94 -0.96
CA LEU A 32 -9.53 -2.07 0.44
C LEU A 32 -9.78 -0.75 1.21
N PRO A 33 -9.94 -0.81 2.54
CA PRO A 33 -9.91 0.37 3.38
C PRO A 33 -8.65 1.19 3.10
N LEU A 34 -8.75 2.52 3.12
CA LEU A 34 -7.57 3.37 2.90
C LEU A 34 -6.63 3.23 4.10
N PRO A 35 -5.34 2.96 3.88
CA PRO A 35 -4.36 2.99 4.95
C PRO A 35 -4.10 4.42 5.41
N GLU A 36 -3.59 4.53 6.64
CA GLU A 36 -2.92 5.71 7.14
C GLU A 36 -1.46 5.68 6.67
N LEU A 37 -1.03 6.77 6.03
CA LEU A 37 0.36 7.00 5.68
C LEU A 37 1.03 7.77 6.81
N GLN A 38 2.37 7.68 6.91
CA GLN A 38 3.15 8.38 7.93
C GLN A 38 2.73 8.03 9.37
N HIS A 39 2.14 6.86 9.58
CA HIS A 39 1.71 6.39 10.90
C HIS A 39 2.94 6.05 11.75
N GLU A 40 3.01 6.55 12.98
CA GLU A 40 4.18 6.33 13.85
C GLU A 40 3.92 5.24 14.88
N ILE A 41 4.80 4.26 14.94
CA ILE A 41 4.79 3.18 15.92
C ILE A 41 6.04 3.31 16.78
N ARG A 42 5.84 3.58 18.07
CA ARG A 42 6.94 3.67 19.03
C ARG A 42 7.34 2.26 19.47
N THR A 43 8.61 1.92 19.28
CA THR A 43 9.23 0.70 19.79
C THR A 43 10.39 1.05 20.72
N VAL A 44 10.90 0.05 21.44
CA VAL A 44 12.07 0.22 22.33
C VAL A 44 13.35 0.59 21.57
N ARG A 45 13.39 0.38 20.26
CA ARG A 45 14.52 0.72 19.37
C ARG A 45 14.32 2.04 18.61
N GLY A 46 13.19 2.71 18.79
CA GLY A 46 12.89 3.98 18.15
C GLY A 46 11.50 4.02 17.53
N THR A 47 11.26 5.02 16.69
CA THR A 47 9.98 5.16 15.98
C THR A 47 10.06 4.50 14.62
N PHE A 48 9.13 3.59 14.34
CA PHE A 48 8.93 2.98 13.05
C PHE A 48 7.79 3.68 12.31
N ARG A 49 7.99 3.97 11.02
CA ARG A 49 6.96 4.46 10.12
C ARG A 49 6.86 3.48 8.95
N PRO A 50 5.74 2.75 8.82
CA PRO A 50 5.51 1.88 7.68
C PRO A 50 5.07 2.69 6.46
N ASP A 51 5.22 2.13 5.27
CA ASP A 51 4.67 2.72 4.04
C ASP A 51 3.14 2.86 4.14
N PHE A 52 2.46 1.81 4.63
CA PHE A 52 1.01 1.78 4.80
C PHE A 52 0.61 1.12 6.12
N ALA A 53 -0.29 1.77 6.87
CA ALA A 53 -0.82 1.22 8.12
C ALA A 53 -2.36 1.14 8.11
N TRP A 54 -2.89 0.07 8.70
CA TRP A 54 -4.29 -0.03 9.11
C TRP A 54 -4.36 -0.22 10.63
N PRO A 55 -4.34 0.87 11.42
CA PRO A 55 -4.20 0.77 12.88
C PRO A 55 -5.34 0.00 13.56
N ALA A 56 -6.58 0.20 13.08
CA ALA A 56 -7.74 -0.52 13.59
C ALA A 56 -7.63 -2.05 13.42
N ALA A 57 -6.93 -2.52 12.38
CA ALA A 57 -6.71 -3.94 12.11
C ALA A 57 -5.34 -4.44 12.59
N ARG A 58 -4.49 -3.54 13.11
CA ARG A 58 -3.08 -3.78 13.42
C ARG A 58 -2.31 -4.44 12.27
N VAL A 59 -2.50 -3.93 11.04
CA VAL A 59 -1.77 -4.40 9.85
C VAL A 59 -0.86 -3.31 9.31
N LEU A 60 0.37 -3.69 8.96
CA LEU A 60 1.38 -2.87 8.32
C LEU A 60 1.72 -3.49 6.97
N LEU A 61 1.98 -2.67 5.96
CA LEU A 61 2.45 -3.13 4.65
C LEU A 61 3.64 -2.28 4.23
N GLU A 62 4.75 -2.96 3.91
CA GLU A 62 5.97 -2.37 3.36
C GLU A 62 6.15 -2.79 1.90
N PHE A 63 6.60 -1.86 1.07
CA PHE A 63 7.11 -2.14 -0.26
C PHE A 63 8.63 -2.39 -0.20
N ASP A 64 9.02 -3.61 -0.54
CA ASP A 64 10.42 -3.98 -0.66
C ASP A 64 10.92 -3.65 -2.07
N GLY A 65 11.59 -2.50 -2.18
CA GLY A 65 12.26 -2.11 -3.41
C GLY A 65 13.33 -3.13 -3.78
N ALA A 66 13.33 -3.59 -5.04
CA ALA A 66 14.29 -4.57 -5.58
C ALA A 66 15.77 -4.25 -5.27
N VAL A 67 16.09 -2.97 -5.05
CA VAL A 67 17.43 -2.47 -4.75
C VAL A 67 18.01 -3.01 -3.43
N LYS A 68 17.20 -3.45 -2.45
CA LYS A 68 17.73 -4.02 -1.20
C LYS A 68 18.33 -5.43 -1.38
N TYR A 69 18.03 -6.12 -2.48
CA TYR A 69 18.49 -7.50 -2.73
C TYR A 69 19.16 -7.72 -4.09
N SER A 70 19.15 -6.73 -5.00
CA SER A 70 19.65 -6.91 -6.37
C SER A 70 21.15 -6.65 -6.57
N GLY A 71 21.91 -6.35 -5.52
CA GLY A 71 23.36 -6.20 -5.62
C GLY A 71 24.06 -7.53 -5.39
N ARG A 72 25.05 -7.86 -6.23
CA ARG A 72 26.02 -8.99 -6.26
C ARG A 72 26.57 -9.53 -4.90
N TYR A 73 26.19 -8.96 -3.76
CA TYR A 73 26.62 -9.28 -2.38
C TYR A 73 25.49 -9.31 -1.32
N GLY A 74 24.21 -9.11 -1.66
CA GLY A 74 23.10 -9.11 -0.69
C GLY A 74 23.15 -7.97 0.34
N ALA A 75 22.16 -7.92 1.25
CA ALA A 75 22.20 -7.01 2.40
C ALA A 75 23.23 -7.50 3.44
N ALA A 76 23.95 -6.58 4.08
CA ALA A 76 24.88 -6.93 5.15
C ALA A 76 24.14 -7.71 6.28
N PRO A 77 24.74 -8.76 6.86
CA PRO A 77 24.10 -9.59 7.89
C PRO A 77 23.47 -8.78 9.04
N GLU A 78 24.11 -7.69 9.43
CA GLU A 78 23.66 -6.79 10.50
C GLU A 78 22.35 -6.10 10.14
N VAL A 79 22.16 -5.73 8.87
CA VAL A 79 20.92 -5.13 8.35
C VAL A 79 19.79 -6.15 8.40
N VAL A 80 20.05 -7.39 7.98
CA VAL A 80 19.05 -8.47 8.02
C VAL A 80 18.64 -8.78 9.47
N VAL A 81 19.60 -8.82 10.39
CA VAL A 81 19.34 -9.04 11.82
C VAL A 81 18.54 -7.88 12.41
N ALA A 82 18.91 -6.63 12.10
CA ALA A 82 18.19 -5.45 12.57
C ALA A 82 16.74 -5.42 12.06
N GLU A 83 16.52 -5.79 10.81
CA GLU A 83 15.18 -5.85 10.20
C GLU A 83 14.33 -6.95 10.85
N ARG A 84 14.89 -8.14 11.09
CA ARG A 84 14.21 -9.22 11.82
C ARG A 84 13.86 -8.84 13.25
N GLN A 85 14.77 -8.15 13.95
CA GLN A 85 14.52 -7.68 15.31
C GLN A 85 13.38 -6.65 15.34
N ARG A 86 13.37 -5.70 14.40
CA ARG A 86 12.28 -4.73 14.24
C ARG A 86 10.95 -5.43 13.99
N GLU A 87 10.92 -6.38 13.06
CA GLU A 87 9.69 -7.13 12.75
C GLU A 87 9.17 -7.91 13.97
N LYS A 88 10.08 -8.53 14.74
CA LYS A 88 9.73 -9.22 16.00
C LYS A 88 9.12 -8.26 17.02
N GLU A 89 9.65 -7.05 17.16
CA GLU A 89 9.09 -6.04 18.06
C GLU A 89 7.70 -5.59 17.65
N LEU A 90 7.51 -5.27 16.36
CA LEU A 90 6.20 -4.91 15.83
C LEU A 90 5.20 -6.04 16.06
N THR A 91 5.63 -7.28 15.85
CA THR A 91 4.82 -8.47 16.14
C THR A 91 4.46 -8.59 17.62
N ASN A 92 5.42 -8.36 18.53
CA ASN A 92 5.18 -8.36 19.97
C ASN A 92 4.21 -7.25 20.40
N LEU A 93 4.21 -6.11 19.71
CA LEU A 93 3.23 -5.04 19.88
C LEU A 93 1.86 -5.39 19.28
N GLY A 94 1.72 -6.58 18.68
CA GLY A 94 0.49 -7.11 18.10
C GLY A 94 0.23 -6.65 16.67
N TRP A 95 1.24 -6.11 15.98
CA TRP A 95 1.14 -5.76 14.56
C TRP A 95 1.45 -6.95 13.67
N ARG A 96 0.71 -7.06 12.57
CA ARG A 96 1.02 -7.97 11.47
C ARG A 96 1.76 -7.18 10.39
N VAL A 97 3.00 -7.54 10.13
CA VAL A 97 3.83 -6.94 9.08
C VAL A 97 3.68 -7.76 7.81
N LEU A 98 3.21 -7.12 6.73
CA LEU A 98 3.17 -7.68 5.39
C LEU A 98 4.23 -7.00 4.52
N ARG A 99 4.84 -7.75 3.61
CA ARG A 99 5.73 -7.21 2.59
C ARG A 99 5.17 -7.49 1.21
N THR A 100 5.33 -6.52 0.32
CA THR A 100 5.07 -6.66 -1.11
C THR A 100 6.27 -6.17 -1.89
N ASP A 101 6.39 -6.60 -3.14
CA ASP A 101 7.50 -6.24 -4.01
C ASP A 101 7.01 -5.94 -5.43
N TRP A 102 7.93 -5.62 -6.33
CA TRP A 102 7.64 -5.41 -7.75
C TRP A 102 6.92 -6.60 -8.38
N THR A 103 7.29 -7.84 -8.04
CA THR A 103 6.67 -9.03 -8.64
C THR A 103 5.20 -9.18 -8.25
N THR A 104 4.86 -8.75 -7.03
CA THR A 104 3.52 -8.79 -6.48
C THR A 104 2.64 -7.67 -7.04
N VAL A 105 3.13 -6.42 -7.03
CA VAL A 105 2.31 -5.26 -7.44
C VAL A 105 2.14 -5.13 -8.95
N THR A 106 3.06 -5.69 -9.74
CA THR A 106 2.95 -5.71 -11.21
C THR A 106 2.19 -6.93 -11.72
N ARG A 107 1.98 -7.95 -10.89
CA ARG A 107 1.19 -9.12 -11.27
C ARG A 107 -0.23 -8.66 -11.57
N ARG A 108 -0.64 -8.82 -12.83
CA ARG A 108 -2.04 -8.63 -13.23
C ARG A 108 -2.90 -9.62 -12.43
N PRO A 109 -3.93 -9.18 -11.70
CA PRO A 109 -4.86 -10.11 -11.07
C PRO A 109 -5.47 -11.01 -12.14
N ARG A 110 -5.30 -12.34 -11.98
CA ARG A 110 -5.96 -13.32 -12.84
C ARG A 110 -7.47 -13.15 -12.63
N GLY A 111 -8.17 -12.65 -13.64
CA GLY A 111 -9.62 -12.45 -13.58
C GLY A 111 -10.12 -11.00 -13.49
N ALA A 112 -9.25 -9.99 -13.59
CA ALA A 112 -9.74 -8.63 -13.89
C ALA A 112 -10.24 -8.58 -15.33
N GLY A 113 -11.49 -9.00 -15.53
CA GLY A 113 -12.26 -8.66 -16.71
C GLY A 113 -12.14 -7.16 -16.97
N ARG A 114 -12.05 -6.80 -18.25
CA ARG A 114 -12.06 -5.41 -18.73
C ARG A 114 -13.09 -4.60 -17.92
N PRO A 115 -12.73 -3.43 -17.36
CA PRO A 115 -13.73 -2.60 -16.69
C PRO A 115 -14.87 -2.38 -17.68
N ALA A 116 -16.10 -2.74 -17.27
CA ALA A 116 -17.28 -2.45 -18.06
C ALA A 116 -17.24 -0.95 -18.38
N ALA A 117 -17.37 -0.60 -19.65
CA ALA A 117 -17.50 0.79 -20.06
C ALA A 117 -18.57 1.45 -19.19
N PRO A 118 -18.40 2.71 -18.75
CA PRO A 118 -19.40 3.38 -17.94
C PRO A 118 -20.75 3.27 -18.65
N GLY A 119 -21.65 2.50 -18.04
CA GLY A 119 -22.98 2.25 -18.58
C GLY A 119 -23.64 3.60 -18.83
N THR A 120 -24.02 3.84 -20.07
CA THR A 120 -24.78 5.02 -20.46
C THR A 120 -26.07 4.97 -19.68
N VAL A 121 -26.18 5.77 -18.61
CA VAL A 121 -27.44 5.98 -17.91
C VAL A 121 -28.34 6.69 -18.91
N ARG A 122 -29.26 5.92 -19.50
CA ARG A 122 -30.30 6.46 -20.38
C ARG A 122 -31.19 7.36 -19.51
N PRO A 123 -31.39 8.65 -19.88
CA PRO A 123 -32.29 9.50 -19.13
C PRO A 123 -33.73 8.96 -19.18
N PRO A 124 -34.54 9.13 -18.12
CA PRO A 124 -35.94 8.76 -18.15
C PRO A 124 -36.70 9.57 -19.21
N PRO A 125 -37.73 9.00 -19.86
CA PRO A 125 -38.49 9.71 -20.88
C PRO A 125 -39.19 10.94 -20.28
N ALA A 126 -39.14 12.04 -21.02
CA ALA A 126 -39.83 13.27 -20.67
C ALA A 126 -41.34 13.00 -20.57
N VAL A 127 -41.92 13.27 -19.40
CA VAL A 127 -43.38 13.29 -19.22
C VAL A 127 -43.88 14.54 -19.94
N GLY A 128 -44.58 14.34 -21.05
CA GLY A 128 -45.31 15.41 -21.73
C GLY A 128 -46.35 16.02 -20.80
N ARG A 129 -46.42 17.35 -20.76
CA ARG A 129 -47.56 18.08 -20.23
C ARG A 129 -48.29 18.69 -21.41
N GLU A 130 -49.60 18.50 -21.38
CA GLU A 130 -50.62 19.07 -22.27
C GLU A 130 -50.54 20.60 -22.37
#